data_AF-A0A954XCF4-F1
#
_entry.id   AF-A0A954XCF4-F1
#
_cell.length_a   1.000
_cell.length_b   1.000
_cell.length_c   1.000
_cell.angle_alpha   90.00
_cell.angle_beta   90.00
_cell.angle_gamma   90.00
#
_symmetry.space_group_name_H-M   'P 1'
#
loop_
_entity.id
_entity.type
_entity.pdbx_description
1 polymer ?
#
loop_
_entity_poly.entity_id
_entity_poly.type
_entity_poly.pdbx_seq_one_letter_code
_entity_poly.pdbx_strand_id
1 'polypeptide(L)'
;DQFDESTLLYRSAGGAGHGRNDLALGPDGMIYSIHGDSVDLPTEFFDATSPLSEHRQGQLTREGHVLRFDRDGQKAEVFATGLRNPFGIDFNADGELFTYDADAEFDMGSPWYRPTRIVHVVRGGDFGWRGVTGNWPPYYPDHPDNALPAMDIGKGS
;
A
#
# COMPACT_ATOMS: atom_id res chain seq x y z
N ASP A 1 -35.71 -4.31 -11.43
CA ASP A 1 -34.90 -4.71 -10.26
C ASP A 1 -34.24 -6.06 -10.50
N GLN A 2 -33.28 -6.11 -11.42
CA GLN A 2 -32.36 -7.23 -11.53
C GLN A 2 -31.10 -6.78 -10.81
N PHE A 3 -30.84 -7.41 -9.67
CA PHE A 3 -29.65 -7.16 -8.88
C PHE A 3 -28.40 -7.54 -9.69
N ASP A 4 -27.37 -6.71 -9.54
CA ASP A 4 -26.09 -6.75 -10.23
C ASP A 4 -25.44 -8.15 -10.19
N GLU A 5 -24.89 -8.56 -11.33
CA GLU A 5 -24.02 -9.73 -11.41
C GLU A 5 -22.72 -9.42 -10.66
N SER A 6 -22.39 -10.21 -9.63
CA SER A 6 -21.13 -10.04 -8.89
C SER A 6 -20.01 -10.79 -9.60
N THR A 7 -19.06 -10.06 -10.19
CA THR A 7 -17.86 -10.64 -10.79
C THR A 7 -16.68 -10.56 -9.83
N LEU A 8 -15.93 -11.66 -9.68
CA LEU A 8 -14.69 -11.65 -8.93
C LEU A 8 -13.61 -10.92 -9.73
N LEU A 9 -13.11 -9.79 -9.20
CA LEU A 9 -11.97 -9.08 -9.79
C LEU A 9 -10.65 -9.78 -9.49
N TYR A 10 -10.37 -10.04 -8.21
CA TYR A 10 -9.13 -10.65 -7.79
C TYR A 10 -9.28 -11.37 -6.44
N ARG A 11 -8.54 -12.47 -6.27
CA ARG A 11 -8.43 -13.21 -5.01
C ARG A 11 -6.96 -13.19 -4.59
N SER A 12 -6.61 -12.38 -3.61
CA SER A 12 -5.26 -12.37 -3.04
C SER A 12 -5.04 -13.52 -2.04
N ALA A 13 -3.78 -13.93 -1.90
CA ALA A 13 -3.30 -14.82 -0.85
C ALA A 13 -2.91 -14.02 0.43
N GLY A 14 -2.36 -14.68 1.44
CA GLY A 14 -1.95 -14.05 2.71
C GLY A 14 -2.75 -14.49 3.94
N GLY A 15 -2.34 -13.98 5.08
CA GLY A 15 -2.82 -14.31 6.42
C GLY A 15 -3.93 -13.40 6.96
N ALA A 16 -4.17 -13.53 8.27
CA ALA A 16 -5.09 -12.69 9.04
C ALA A 16 -4.31 -11.64 9.86
N GLY A 17 -4.95 -10.51 10.19
CA GLY A 17 -4.31 -9.37 10.85
C GLY A 17 -4.52 -8.10 10.02
N HIS A 18 -3.48 -7.64 9.34
CA HIS A 18 -3.53 -6.46 8.47
C HIS A 18 -4.07 -6.85 7.08
N GLY A 19 -5.35 -6.58 6.83
CA GLY A 19 -6.14 -7.24 5.80
C GLY A 19 -6.25 -6.51 4.47
N ARG A 20 -7.27 -6.89 3.67
CA ARG A 20 -7.69 -6.16 2.48
C ARG A 20 -8.64 -5.06 2.96
N ASN A 21 -8.11 -3.86 3.09
CA ASN A 21 -8.68 -2.86 4.00
C ASN A 21 -9.74 -1.99 3.32
N ASP A 22 -9.51 -1.54 2.07
CA ASP A 22 -10.48 -0.67 1.39
C ASP A 22 -10.40 -0.71 -0.15
N LEU A 23 -11.42 -0.15 -0.78
CA LEU A 23 -11.56 0.05 -2.23
C LEU A 23 -12.01 1.48 -2.54
N ALA A 24 -11.44 2.08 -3.58
CA ALA A 24 -11.94 3.35 -4.13
C ALA A 24 -11.90 3.36 -5.65
N LEU A 25 -12.85 4.08 -6.27
CA LEU A 25 -12.81 4.39 -7.69
C LEU A 25 -12.02 5.68 -7.89
N GLY A 26 -10.89 5.60 -8.59
CA GLY A 26 -10.08 6.76 -8.91
C GLY A 26 -10.73 7.64 -9.99
N PRO A 27 -10.28 8.91 -10.10
CA PRO A 27 -10.75 9.83 -11.14
C PRO A 27 -10.33 9.39 -12.55
N ASP A 28 -9.35 8.49 -12.67
CA ASP A 28 -8.97 7.80 -13.91
C ASP A 28 -9.94 6.68 -14.31
N GLY A 29 -10.96 6.40 -13.48
CA GLY A 29 -11.96 5.36 -13.72
C GLY A 29 -11.49 3.95 -13.34
N MET A 30 -10.31 3.83 -12.72
CA MET A 30 -9.71 2.58 -12.26
C MET A 30 -10.08 2.30 -10.80
N ILE A 31 -10.10 1.04 -10.41
CA ILE A 31 -10.38 0.61 -9.03
C ILE A 31 -9.04 0.45 -8.29
N TYR A 32 -8.92 1.10 -7.14
CA TYR A 32 -7.78 1.00 -6.25
C TYR A 32 -8.16 0.15 -5.04
N SER A 33 -7.28 -0.79 -4.67
CA SER A 33 -7.46 -1.65 -3.51
C SER A 33 -6.24 -1.61 -2.62
N ILE A 34 -6.43 -1.35 -1.33
CA ILE A 34 -5.34 -1.14 -0.39
C ILE A 34 -5.27 -2.26 0.64
N HIS A 35 -4.11 -2.91 0.72
CA HIS A 35 -3.91 -4.15 1.45
C HIS A 35 -2.77 -3.95 2.47
N GLY A 36 -2.93 -4.52 3.66
CA GLY A 36 -1.91 -4.56 4.71
C GLY A 36 -0.83 -5.60 4.49
N ASP A 37 0.22 -5.53 5.31
CA ASP A 37 1.42 -6.39 5.22
C ASP A 37 1.20 -7.88 5.55
N SER A 38 -0.04 -8.27 5.89
CA SER A 38 -0.43 -9.67 6.07
C SER A 38 -1.04 -10.25 4.79
N VAL A 39 -1.23 -9.44 3.74
CA VAL A 39 -1.67 -9.89 2.43
C VAL A 39 -0.46 -10.06 1.52
N ASP A 40 -0.37 -11.21 0.85
CA ASP A 40 0.77 -11.50 -0.02
C ASP A 40 0.74 -10.58 -1.24
N LEU A 41 1.89 -9.98 -1.56
CA LEU A 41 2.06 -9.22 -2.80
C LEU A 41 1.93 -10.15 -4.02
N PRO A 42 1.09 -9.80 -5.02
CA PRO A 42 0.99 -10.57 -6.26
C PRO A 42 2.31 -10.54 -7.04
N THR A 43 2.56 -11.61 -7.79
CA THR A 43 3.71 -11.74 -8.70
C THR A 43 3.29 -11.80 -10.17
N GLU A 44 1.99 -11.96 -10.42
CA GLU A 44 1.37 -12.10 -11.72
C GLU A 44 1.05 -10.76 -12.40
N PHE A 45 1.09 -9.65 -11.65
CA PHE A 45 0.74 -8.32 -12.14
C PHE A 45 1.96 -7.54 -12.61
N PHE A 46 1.72 -6.54 -13.46
CA PHE A 46 2.75 -5.54 -13.74
C PHE A 46 3.09 -4.84 -12.43
N ASP A 47 4.37 -4.84 -12.05
CA ASP A 47 4.83 -4.17 -10.84
C ASP A 47 5.49 -2.83 -11.20
N ALA A 48 4.84 -1.73 -10.79
CA ALA A 48 5.31 -0.38 -11.07
C ALA A 48 6.49 0.05 -10.19
N THR A 49 6.80 -0.70 -9.12
CA THR A 49 7.91 -0.40 -8.21
C THR A 49 9.28 -0.69 -8.83
N SER A 50 10.34 -0.29 -8.14
CA SER A 50 11.73 -0.49 -8.58
C SER A 50 12.01 -1.96 -8.91
N PRO A 51 12.63 -2.29 -10.07
CA PRO A 51 13.04 -3.66 -10.37
C PRO A 51 14.09 -4.21 -9.40
N LEU A 52 14.68 -3.37 -8.56
CA LEU A 52 15.61 -3.76 -7.52
C LEU A 52 14.93 -4.05 -6.16
N SER A 53 13.61 -3.90 -6.05
CA SER A 53 12.90 -4.24 -4.82
C SER A 53 13.02 -5.73 -4.51
N GLU A 54 13.05 -6.08 -3.22
CA GLU A 54 13.24 -7.47 -2.78
C GLU A 54 12.16 -8.40 -3.32
N HIS A 55 10.90 -7.94 -3.32
CA HIS A 55 9.76 -8.66 -3.90
C HIS A 55 9.98 -8.99 -5.37
N ARG A 56 10.41 -8.01 -6.17
CA ARG A 56 10.69 -8.20 -7.60
C ARG A 56 11.93 -9.04 -7.87
N GLN A 57 12.77 -9.24 -6.87
CA GLN A 57 13.90 -10.18 -6.88
C GLN A 57 13.49 -11.59 -6.38
N GLY A 58 12.19 -11.83 -6.18
CA GLY A 58 11.63 -13.14 -5.82
C GLY A 58 11.65 -13.45 -4.33
N GLN A 59 11.88 -12.44 -3.47
CA GLN A 59 11.82 -12.61 -2.03
C GLN A 59 10.40 -12.40 -1.52
N LEU A 60 9.99 -13.18 -0.53
CA LEU A 60 8.74 -12.92 0.17
C LEU A 60 8.95 -11.74 1.13
N THR A 61 8.28 -10.62 0.89
CA THR A 61 8.32 -9.44 1.74
C THR A 61 7.05 -9.32 2.58
N ARG A 62 7.14 -8.61 3.71
CA ARG A 62 6.00 -8.26 4.56
C ARG A 62 5.73 -6.77 4.40
N GLU A 63 5.01 -6.43 3.35
CA GLU A 63 4.68 -5.05 3.02
C GLU A 63 3.24 -4.91 2.51
N GLY A 64 2.54 -3.92 3.04
CA GLY A 64 1.27 -3.45 2.54
C GLY A 64 1.47 -2.74 1.20
N HIS A 65 0.43 -2.78 0.39
CA HIS A 65 0.51 -2.39 -1.01
C HIS A 65 -0.83 -1.90 -1.53
N VAL A 66 -0.77 -1.18 -2.66
CA VAL A 66 -1.92 -0.72 -3.42
C VAL A 66 -1.95 -1.46 -4.75
N LEU A 67 -3.07 -2.10 -5.05
CA LEU A 67 -3.35 -2.67 -6.35
C LEU A 67 -4.27 -1.73 -7.13
N ARG A 68 -4.04 -1.60 -8.44
CA ARG A 68 -4.91 -0.84 -9.35
C ARG A 68 -5.43 -1.75 -10.46
N PHE A 69 -6.75 -1.78 -10.63
CA PHE A 69 -7.45 -2.61 -11.60
C PHE A 69 -8.26 -1.75 -12.57
N ASP A 70 -8.43 -2.20 -13.81
CA ASP A 70 -9.57 -1.75 -14.60
C ASP A 70 -10.88 -2.33 -14.05
N ARG A 71 -12.02 -1.82 -14.53
CA ARG A 71 -13.34 -2.16 -14.00
C ARG A 71 -13.68 -3.65 -14.10
N ASP A 72 -13.07 -4.34 -15.05
CA ASP A 72 -13.32 -5.75 -15.33
C ASP A 72 -12.21 -6.66 -14.76
N GLY A 73 -11.18 -6.10 -14.11
CA GLY A 73 -10.05 -6.84 -13.52
C GLY A 73 -9.09 -7.46 -14.54
N GLN A 74 -9.19 -7.12 -15.82
CA GLN A 74 -8.35 -7.64 -16.90
C GLN A 74 -6.96 -7.02 -16.91
N LYS A 75 -6.85 -5.76 -16.47
CA LYS A 75 -5.58 -5.07 -16.30
C LYS A 75 -5.38 -4.74 -14.84
N ALA A 76 -4.32 -5.31 -14.26
CA ALA A 76 -3.96 -5.11 -12.88
C ALA A 76 -2.48 -4.72 -12.77
N GLU A 77 -2.17 -3.83 -11.83
CA GLU A 77 -0.79 -3.52 -11.46
C GLU A 77 -0.63 -3.40 -9.94
N VAL A 78 0.59 -3.70 -9.47
CA VAL A 78 1.08 -3.23 -8.18
C VAL A 78 1.40 -1.75 -8.34
N PHE A 79 0.55 -0.90 -7.78
CA PHE A 79 0.64 0.56 -7.90
C PHE A 79 1.71 1.12 -6.97
N ALA A 80 1.77 0.66 -5.73
CA ALA A 80 2.75 1.07 -4.72
C ALA A 80 2.89 0.00 -3.63
N THR A 81 4.00 -0.02 -2.90
CA THR A 81 4.28 -0.99 -1.82
C THR A 81 4.94 -0.32 -0.60
N GLY A 82 5.40 -1.10 0.37
CA GLY A 82 6.12 -0.59 1.54
C GLY A 82 5.24 0.09 2.60
N LEU A 83 3.94 -0.14 2.61
CA LEU A 83 3.04 0.32 3.69
C LEU A 83 2.96 -0.73 4.80
N ARG A 84 2.45 -0.39 5.99
CA ARG A 84 2.27 -1.38 7.07
C ARG A 84 0.85 -1.94 7.07
N ASN A 85 -0.10 -1.09 7.43
CA ASN A 85 -1.51 -1.44 7.56
C ASN A 85 -2.35 -0.24 7.13
N PRO A 86 -2.33 0.08 5.84
CA PRO A 86 -3.02 1.24 5.30
C PRO A 86 -4.54 1.06 5.26
N PHE A 87 -5.27 2.05 5.75
CA PHE A 87 -6.73 2.14 5.74
C PHE A 87 -7.20 3.41 5.05
N GLY A 88 -8.31 3.29 4.33
CA GLY A 88 -8.88 4.38 3.57
C GLY A 88 -8.10 4.65 2.28
N ILE A 89 -8.84 4.96 1.22
CA ILE A 89 -8.29 5.50 -0.02
C ILE A 89 -9.15 6.69 -0.39
N ASP A 90 -8.54 7.85 -0.61
CA ASP A 90 -9.24 8.99 -1.17
C ASP A 90 -8.34 9.77 -2.13
N PHE A 91 -8.97 10.57 -2.98
CA PHE A 91 -8.31 11.35 -4.00
C PHE A 91 -8.52 12.84 -3.76
N ASN A 92 -7.45 13.62 -3.92
CA ASN A 92 -7.59 15.07 -3.92
C ASN A 92 -8.20 15.57 -5.25
N ALA A 93 -8.41 16.89 -5.36
CA ALA A 93 -9.02 17.50 -6.55
C ALA A 93 -8.16 17.34 -7.83
N ASP A 94 -6.86 17.12 -7.68
CA ASP A 94 -5.93 16.87 -8.78
C ASP A 94 -5.82 15.37 -9.14
N GLY A 95 -6.52 14.52 -8.41
CA GLY A 95 -6.54 13.07 -8.60
C GLY A 95 -5.35 12.31 -8.02
N GLU A 96 -4.65 12.92 -7.07
CA GLU A 96 -3.58 12.30 -6.29
C GLU A 96 -4.16 11.44 -5.17
N LEU A 97 -3.58 10.26 -4.94
CA LEU A 97 -4.07 9.27 -3.99
C LEU A 97 -3.49 9.52 -2.59
N PHE A 98 -4.34 9.49 -1.57
CA PHE A 98 -3.94 9.53 -0.17
C PHE A 98 -4.51 8.35 0.62
N THR A 99 -3.77 7.93 1.64
CA THR A 99 -4.20 6.91 2.60
C THR A 99 -3.75 7.27 4.01
N TYR A 100 -4.33 6.61 5.01
CA TYR A 100 -3.84 6.57 6.38
C TYR A 100 -3.12 5.24 6.63
N ASP A 101 -1.84 5.27 7.01
CA ASP A 101 -1.07 4.09 7.37
C ASP A 101 -0.93 4.00 8.90
N ALA A 102 -1.39 2.90 9.49
CA ALA A 102 -1.38 2.71 10.94
C ALA A 102 0.03 2.47 11.50
N ASP A 103 0.26 2.86 12.75
CA ASP A 103 1.59 2.78 13.38
C ASP A 103 2.02 1.36 13.71
N ALA A 104 3.29 1.19 14.08
CA ALA A 104 3.78 -0.02 14.72
C ALA A 104 3.88 0.21 16.24
N GLU A 105 2.76 0.33 16.95
CA GLU A 105 2.70 0.68 18.37
C GLU A 105 3.66 -0.11 19.29
N PHE A 106 3.92 -1.39 18.99
CA PHE A 106 4.86 -2.22 19.76
C PHE A 106 6.33 -1.79 19.61
N ASP A 107 6.67 -1.05 18.55
CA ASP A 107 7.99 -0.48 18.31
C ASP A 107 8.15 0.91 18.94
N MET A 108 7.13 1.45 19.61
CA MET A 108 7.18 2.80 20.19
C MET A 108 8.40 2.97 21.11
N GLY A 109 9.18 4.02 20.86
CA GLY A 109 10.43 4.30 21.57
C GLY A 109 11.68 3.66 20.97
N SER A 110 11.53 2.81 19.95
CA SER A 110 12.66 2.30 19.17
C SER A 110 13.09 3.29 18.07
N PRO A 111 14.36 3.22 17.60
CA PRO A 111 14.83 4.02 16.46
C PRO A 111 14.11 3.75 15.13
N TRP A 112 13.40 2.63 15.01
CA TRP A 112 12.66 2.22 13.80
C TRP A 112 11.13 2.35 13.97
N TYR A 113 10.67 2.98 15.06
CA TYR A 113 9.25 3.28 15.23
C TYR A 113 8.73 4.11 14.06
N ARG A 114 7.58 3.70 13.53
CA ARG A 114 6.83 4.47 12.54
C ARG A 114 5.48 4.84 13.15
N PRO A 115 5.16 6.14 13.27
CA PRO A 115 3.86 6.59 13.76
C PRO A 115 2.77 6.38 12.71
N THR A 116 1.55 6.77 13.05
CA THR A 116 0.43 6.84 12.10
C THR A 116 0.67 7.99 11.14
N ARG A 117 0.30 7.78 9.88
CA ARG A 117 0.65 8.73 8.82
C ARG A 117 -0.46 8.90 7.81
N ILE A 118 -0.69 10.14 7.38
CA ILE A 118 -1.28 10.38 6.07
C ILE A 118 -0.16 10.32 5.04
N VAL A 119 -0.35 9.51 4.01
CA VAL A 119 0.65 9.25 2.97
C VAL A 119 0.07 9.63 1.61
N HIS A 120 0.74 10.53 0.88
CA HIS A 120 0.54 10.69 -0.56
C HIS A 120 1.13 9.46 -1.27
N VAL A 121 0.27 8.58 -1.77
CA VAL A 121 0.68 7.36 -2.47
C VAL A 121 0.89 7.65 -3.95
N VAL A 122 2.11 7.47 -4.44
CA VAL A 122 2.46 7.66 -5.85
C VAL A 122 2.73 6.33 -6.54
N ARG A 123 2.44 6.27 -7.83
CA ARG A 123 2.70 5.08 -8.66
C ARG A 123 4.20 4.75 -8.67
N GLY A 124 4.54 3.51 -8.34
CA GLY A 124 5.91 3.00 -8.22
C GLY A 124 6.59 3.32 -6.89
N GLY A 125 5.90 3.97 -5.96
CA GLY A 125 6.43 4.28 -4.63
C GLY A 125 6.59 3.02 -3.75
N ASP A 126 7.68 2.98 -3.00
CA ASP A 126 7.95 2.00 -1.95
C ASP A 126 8.15 2.73 -0.62
N PHE A 127 7.14 2.67 0.25
CA PHE A 127 7.12 3.40 1.52
C PHE A 127 7.94 2.70 2.62
N GLY A 128 8.76 1.70 2.30
CA GLY A 128 9.85 1.22 3.15
C GLY A 128 9.49 0.30 4.32
N TRP A 129 8.21 -0.02 4.56
CA TRP A 129 7.85 -1.02 5.57
C TRP A 129 8.28 -2.41 5.10
N ARG A 130 8.99 -3.16 5.96
CA ARG A 130 9.33 -4.59 5.76
C ARG A 130 9.18 -5.39 7.05
N GLY A 131 8.38 -4.86 7.98
CA GLY A 131 8.19 -5.41 9.31
C GLY A 131 9.28 -4.98 10.30
N VAL A 132 8.87 -4.30 11.37
CA VAL A 132 9.67 -4.05 12.58
C VAL A 132 11.09 -3.56 12.23
N THR A 133 12.13 -4.35 12.48
CA THR A 133 13.54 -4.00 12.26
C THR A 133 13.99 -4.05 10.80
N GLY A 134 13.17 -4.61 9.90
CA GLY A 134 13.45 -4.65 8.46
C GLY A 134 13.11 -3.35 7.73
N ASN A 135 12.46 -2.41 8.40
CA ASN A 135 12.02 -1.17 7.80
C ASN A 135 13.19 -0.38 7.21
N TRP A 136 13.00 0.07 5.98
CA TRP A 136 13.84 1.06 5.31
C TRP A 136 13.49 2.45 5.87
N PRO A 137 14.37 3.07 6.68
CA PRO A 137 14.05 4.32 7.38
C PRO A 137 13.92 5.52 6.44
N PRO A 138 13.09 6.52 6.80
CA PRO A 138 12.82 7.66 5.94
C PRO A 138 14.03 8.59 5.75
N TYR A 139 15.08 8.53 6.57
CA TYR A 139 16.26 9.40 6.41
C TYR A 139 17.13 9.06 5.18
N TYR A 140 16.86 7.96 4.46
CA TYR A 140 17.55 7.62 3.22
C TYR A 140 17.04 8.50 2.07
N PRO A 141 17.91 9.22 1.31
CA PRO A 141 17.48 10.26 0.36
C PRO A 141 16.46 9.84 -0.69
N ASP A 142 16.44 8.57 -1.06
CA ASP A 142 15.56 7.95 -2.05
C ASP A 142 14.23 7.43 -1.46
N HIS A 143 14.03 7.54 -0.15
CA HIS A 143 12.79 7.14 0.51
C HIS A 143 11.63 8.10 0.14
N PRO A 144 10.43 7.61 -0.23
CA PRO A 144 9.31 8.47 -0.63
C PRO A 144 8.89 9.50 0.42
N ASP A 145 8.98 9.18 1.70
CA ASP A 145 8.73 10.12 2.81
C ASP A 145 9.61 11.39 2.78
N ASN A 146 10.77 11.40 2.08
CA ASN A 146 11.59 12.61 1.94
C ASN A 146 11.12 13.54 0.81
N ALA A 147 10.45 12.99 -0.19
CA ALA A 147 10.13 13.69 -1.43
C ALA A 147 8.63 13.95 -1.59
N LEU A 148 7.79 13.25 -0.82
CA LEU A 148 6.33 13.29 -0.93
C LEU A 148 5.70 13.87 0.35
N PRO A 149 4.51 14.49 0.25
CA PRO A 149 3.72 14.86 1.42
C PRO A 149 3.38 13.61 2.24
N ALA A 150 4.05 13.47 3.38
CA ALA A 150 3.69 12.56 4.46
C ALA A 150 3.54 13.37 5.74
N MET A 151 2.49 13.08 6.52
CA MET A 151 2.25 13.74 7.80
C MET A 151 2.08 12.70 8.89
N ASP A 152 2.98 12.74 9.87
CA ASP A 152 2.87 11.95 11.09
C ASP A 152 1.76 12.55 11.99
N ILE A 153 0.79 11.73 12.36
CA ILE A 153 -0.34 12.12 13.22
C ILE A 153 -0.11 11.68 14.68
N GLY A 154 0.77 10.71 14.90
CA GLY A 154 1.18 10.23 16.23
C GLY A 154 0.81 8.77 16.47
N LYS A 155 0.31 8.45 17.66
CA LYS A 155 0.00 7.07 18.04
C LYS A 155 -1.42 6.69 17.67
N GLY A 156 -1.60 5.53 17.05
CA GLY A 156 -2.91 4.98 16.67
C GLY A 156 -2.77 3.72 15.82
N SER A 157 -3.68 2.77 16.00
CA SER A 157 -3.69 1.49 15.28
C SER A 157 -5.00 1.34 14.53
#